data_AF-A0AAU4Z516-F1
#
_entry.id   AF-A0AAU4Z516-F1
#
_cell.length_a   1.000
_cell.length_b   1.000
_cell.length_c   1.000
_cell.angle_alpha   90.00
_cell.angle_beta   90.00
_cell.angle_gamma   90.00
#
_symmetry.space_group_name_H-M   'P 1'
#
loop_
_entity.id
_entity.type
_entity.pdbx_description
1 polymer ?
#
loop_
_entity_poly.entity_id
_entity_poly.type
_entity_poly.pdbx_seq_one_letter_code
_entity_poly.pdbx_strand_id
1 'polypeptide(L)'
;MPLRIHFTAEDLTRTRLADGPGPMLELDIALRLLQEASHPTRFGAWRRESLRRLSPRVRRLCDLIPPTGWTVEFLGHATAGTIEEALDRVRATPAAQVRKNMESWAGLDHRRPVPSWTQSLGSDKRLLLELADTAAHAHQHVIAPYQQHIDALNGADQALRAGQVAHGGLQALLSGLNPRYIRWKPPVLELTMASGNTGDISRAAACSPRSSGRCTPRWTTRPNPSRG
;
A
#
# COMPACT_ATOMS: atom_id res chain seq x y z
N MET A 1 -3.38 19.66 -5.64
CA MET A 1 -4.25 18.91 -6.57
C MET A 1 -4.44 17.50 -6.01
N PRO A 2 -5.57 16.80 -6.23
CA PRO A 2 -5.76 15.45 -5.72
C PRO A 2 -5.10 14.39 -6.61
N LEU A 3 -4.89 13.20 -6.07
CA LEU A 3 -4.71 11.97 -6.82
C LEU A 3 -6.10 11.51 -7.30
N ARG A 4 -6.23 11.11 -8.57
CA ARG A 4 -7.51 10.71 -9.16
C ARG A 4 -7.45 9.28 -9.65
N ILE A 5 -8.40 8.45 -9.22
CA ILE A 5 -8.56 7.09 -9.73
C ILE A 5 -9.79 7.08 -10.64
N HIS A 6 -9.57 6.79 -11.91
CA HIS A 6 -10.62 6.73 -12.93
C HIS A 6 -11.14 5.31 -13.07
N PHE A 7 -12.44 5.13 -12.88
CA PHE A 7 -13.09 3.84 -13.03
C PHE A 7 -13.76 3.74 -14.41
N THR A 8 -13.62 2.58 -15.05
CA THR A 8 -14.54 2.17 -16.11
C THR A 8 -15.79 1.53 -15.52
N ALA A 9 -16.83 1.36 -16.34
CA ALA A 9 -18.00 0.59 -15.92
C ALA A 9 -17.62 -0.86 -15.51
N GLU A 10 -16.67 -1.49 -16.21
CA GLU A 10 -16.16 -2.82 -15.86
C GLU A 10 -15.44 -2.82 -14.50
N ASP A 11 -14.68 -1.77 -14.17
CA ASP A 11 -14.01 -1.67 -12.88
C ASP A 11 -15.02 -1.56 -11.74
N LEU A 12 -16.10 -0.79 -11.95
CA LEU A 12 -17.19 -0.71 -10.98
C LEU A 12 -17.86 -2.07 -10.78
N THR A 13 -18.21 -2.80 -11.85
CA THR A 13 -18.86 -4.12 -11.70
C THR A 13 -17.98 -5.16 -11.03
N ARG A 14 -16.65 -4.99 -11.05
CA ARG A 14 -15.66 -5.87 -10.41
C ARG A 14 -15.21 -5.41 -9.03
N THR A 15 -15.63 -4.23 -8.57
CA THR A 15 -15.27 -3.72 -7.26
C THR A 15 -15.95 -4.55 -6.17
N ARG A 16 -15.16 -5.03 -5.21
CA ARG A 16 -15.62 -5.83 -4.06
C ARG A 16 -15.04 -5.24 -2.77
N LEU A 17 -15.73 -5.50 -1.67
CA LEU A 17 -15.16 -5.29 -0.34
C LEU A 17 -14.07 -6.34 -0.12
N ALA A 18 -12.96 -5.96 0.52
CA ALA A 18 -11.93 -6.91 0.89
C ALA A 18 -12.44 -7.79 2.03
N ASP A 19 -12.09 -9.08 2.00
CA ASP A 19 -12.51 -10.07 2.99
C ASP A 19 -11.94 -9.80 4.40
N GLY A 20 -10.85 -9.04 4.49
CA GLY A 20 -10.23 -8.65 5.75
C GLY A 20 -9.10 -7.64 5.57
N PRO A 21 -8.42 -7.27 6.67
CA PRO A 21 -7.26 -6.40 6.62
C PRO A 21 -6.10 -7.12 5.92
N GLY A 22 -5.40 -6.41 5.02
CA GLY A 22 -4.20 -6.96 4.39
C GLY A 22 -3.02 -6.91 5.35
N PRO A 23 -2.35 -8.02 5.71
CA PRO A 23 -1.33 -8.02 6.76
C PRO A 23 -0.12 -7.13 6.44
N MET A 24 0.31 -7.09 5.18
CA MET A 24 1.38 -6.17 4.75
C MET A 24 0.92 -4.72 4.70
N LEU A 25 -0.37 -4.46 4.47
CA LEU A 25 -0.92 -3.10 4.52
C LEU A 25 -0.95 -2.59 5.96
N GLU A 26 -1.39 -3.41 6.91
CA GLU A 26 -1.37 -3.07 8.34
C GLU A 26 0.07 -2.82 8.83
N LEU A 27 1.00 -3.69 8.42
CA LEU A 27 2.43 -3.49 8.74
C LEU A 27 2.98 -2.19 8.13
N ASP A 28 2.66 -1.90 6.87
CA ASP A 28 3.07 -0.67 6.19
C ASP A 28 2.57 0.57 6.93
N ILE A 29 1.28 0.59 7.31
CA ILE A 29 0.68 1.67 8.10
C ILE A 29 1.37 1.81 9.47
N ALA A 30 1.61 0.69 10.17
CA ALA A 30 2.28 0.72 11.47
C ALA A 30 3.72 1.26 11.37
N LEU A 31 4.49 0.84 10.37
CA LEU A 31 5.86 1.33 10.16
C LEU A 31 5.89 2.82 9.81
N ARG A 32 4.88 3.34 9.10
CA ARG A 32 4.73 4.80 8.88
C ARG A 32 4.43 5.52 10.18
N LEU A 33 3.47 5.03 10.97
CA LEU A 33 3.13 5.62 12.25
C LEU A 33 4.30 5.64 13.22
N LEU A 34 5.16 4.61 13.23
CA LEU A 34 6.38 4.58 14.05
C LEU A 34 7.40 5.67 13.69
N GLN A 35 7.41 6.12 12.43
CA GLN A 35 8.31 7.16 11.94
C GLN A 35 7.78 8.59 12.17
N GLU A 36 6.48 8.74 12.45
CA GLU A 36 5.85 10.04 12.62
C GLU A 36 5.80 10.49 14.08
N ALA A 37 5.82 11.80 14.32
CA ALA A 37 5.54 12.40 15.63
C ALA A 37 4.04 12.64 15.89
N SER A 38 3.18 12.36 14.92
CA SER A 38 1.76 12.73 14.93
C SER A 38 0.97 11.99 16.02
N HIS A 39 -0.16 12.59 16.42
CA HIS A 39 -1.13 12.05 17.38
C HIS A 39 -0.50 11.45 18.66
N PRO A 40 0.30 12.23 19.43
CA PRO A 40 1.04 11.72 20.57
C PRO A 40 0.14 11.07 21.64
N THR A 41 -1.07 11.60 21.85
CA THR A 41 -2.05 11.01 22.79
C THR A 41 -2.56 9.64 22.34
N ARG A 42 -2.70 9.42 21.02
CA ARG A 42 -3.23 8.15 20.49
C ARG A 42 -2.14 7.10 20.33
N PHE A 43 -0.98 7.47 19.79
CA PHE A 43 0.06 6.53 19.40
C PHE A 43 1.33 6.61 20.24
N GLY A 44 1.49 7.57 21.15
CA GLY A 44 2.75 7.77 21.86
C GLY A 44 3.19 6.59 22.71
N ALA A 45 2.27 5.99 23.49
CA ALA A 45 2.57 4.81 24.30
C ALA A 45 2.91 3.59 23.44
N TRP A 46 2.08 3.31 22.43
CA TRP A 46 2.30 2.23 21.47
C TRP A 46 3.64 2.38 20.74
N ARG A 47 3.99 3.59 20.25
CA ARG A 47 5.27 3.83 19.57
C ARG A 47 6.46 3.50 20.46
N ARG A 48 6.46 4.00 21.70
CA ARG A 48 7.55 3.72 22.65
C ARG A 48 7.70 2.22 22.90
N GLU A 49 6.58 1.51 23.10
CA GLU A 49 6.62 0.08 23.35
C GLU A 49 7.06 -0.74 22.13
N SER A 50 6.50 -0.45 20.96
CA SER A 50 6.87 -1.09 19.70
C SER A 50 8.34 -0.89 19.37
N LEU A 51 8.87 0.33 19.48
CA LEU A 51 10.29 0.61 19.21
C LEU A 51 11.24 -0.15 20.16
N ARG A 52 10.84 -0.42 21.41
CA ARG A 52 11.64 -1.25 22.34
C ARG A 52 11.72 -2.72 21.94
N ARG A 53 10.69 -3.22 21.25
CA ARG A 53 10.59 -4.62 20.81
C ARG A 53 11.21 -4.86 19.43
N LEU A 54 11.51 -3.81 18.68
CA LEU A 54 12.01 -3.92 17.31
C LEU A 54 13.53 -3.99 17.25
N SER A 55 14.04 -4.88 16.41
CA SER A 55 15.45 -4.91 16.02
C SER A 55 15.83 -3.64 15.25
N PRO A 56 17.06 -3.11 15.40
CA PRO A 56 17.56 -2.00 14.59
C PRO A 56 17.49 -2.25 13.07
N ARG A 57 17.43 -3.53 12.65
CA ARG A 57 17.26 -3.93 11.25
C ARG A 57 15.98 -3.38 10.61
N VAL A 58 14.94 -3.07 11.40
CA VAL A 58 13.68 -2.49 10.92
C VAL A 58 13.89 -1.16 10.19
N ARG A 59 15.00 -0.45 10.46
CA ARG A 59 15.36 0.78 9.76
C ARG A 59 15.44 0.61 8.24
N ARG A 60 15.90 -0.55 7.75
CA ARG A 60 15.93 -0.84 6.30
C ARG A 60 14.53 -0.99 5.71
N LEU A 61 13.54 -1.45 6.48
CA LEU A 61 12.15 -1.43 6.03
C LEU A 61 11.59 -0.01 6.00
N CYS A 62 11.87 0.79 7.04
CA CYS A 62 11.46 2.20 7.08
C CYS A 62 12.05 3.03 5.92
N ASP A 63 13.26 2.69 5.47
CA ASP A 63 13.87 3.30 4.28
C ASP A 63 13.05 3.04 2.99
N LEU A 64 12.41 1.87 2.88
CA LEU A 64 11.56 1.47 1.73
C LEU A 64 10.07 1.83 1.92
N ILE A 65 9.68 2.16 3.15
CA ILE A 65 8.33 2.53 3.58
C ILE A 65 8.40 3.95 4.15
N PRO A 66 8.41 4.99 3.30
CA PRO A 66 8.54 6.36 3.79
C PRO A 66 7.32 6.74 4.64
N PRO A 67 7.42 7.67 5.61
CA PRO A 67 6.28 8.07 6.45
C PRO A 67 5.12 8.58 5.60
N THR A 68 5.42 9.31 4.51
CA THR A 68 4.44 9.73 3.51
C THR A 68 4.94 9.38 2.11
N GLY A 69 4.06 8.92 1.23
CA GLY A 69 4.39 8.61 -0.18
C GLY A 69 4.29 7.12 -0.48
N TRP A 70 4.79 6.71 -1.65
CA TRP A 70 4.64 5.35 -2.14
C TRP A 70 5.67 4.39 -1.51
N THR A 71 5.18 3.24 -1.04
CA THR A 71 6.03 2.08 -0.70
C THR A 71 6.48 1.38 -1.98
N VAL A 72 7.64 0.74 -1.95
CA VAL A 72 8.12 -0.06 -3.08
C VAL A 72 7.16 -1.23 -3.39
N GLU A 73 6.87 -1.42 -4.68
CA GLU A 73 5.82 -2.32 -5.17
C GLU A 73 6.05 -3.80 -4.87
N PHE A 74 7.27 -4.27 -4.59
CA PHE A 74 7.44 -5.69 -4.21
C PHE A 74 7.15 -5.94 -2.71
N LEU A 75 7.13 -4.88 -1.89
CA LEU A 75 6.75 -4.95 -0.47
C LEU A 75 5.26 -4.66 -0.26
N GLY A 76 4.73 -3.70 -1.01
CA GLY A 76 3.29 -3.45 -1.04
C GLY A 76 2.60 -4.43 -1.98
N HIS A 77 1.35 -4.80 -1.73
CA HIS A 77 0.45 -5.60 -2.60
C HIS A 77 0.21 -7.06 -2.21
N ALA A 78 0.30 -7.41 -0.92
CA ALA A 78 -0.47 -8.54 -0.40
C ALA A 78 -1.83 -8.02 0.09
N THR A 79 -2.85 -8.07 -0.76
CA THR A 79 -4.22 -7.63 -0.41
C THR A 79 -5.08 -8.73 0.20
N ALA A 80 -4.64 -9.99 0.16
CA ALA A 80 -5.34 -11.12 0.75
C ALA A 80 -4.34 -12.19 1.21
N GLY A 81 -4.76 -12.99 2.19
CA GLY A 81 -3.99 -14.09 2.75
C GLY A 81 -3.28 -13.75 4.07
N THR A 82 -2.51 -14.71 4.58
CA THR A 82 -1.78 -14.54 5.84
C THR A 82 -0.50 -13.73 5.65
N ILE A 83 0.13 -13.30 6.75
CA ILE A 83 1.42 -12.62 6.70
C ILE A 83 2.51 -13.54 6.12
N GLU A 84 2.46 -14.84 6.40
CA GLU A 84 3.40 -15.84 5.88
C GLU A 84 3.31 -15.90 4.36
N GLU A 85 2.10 -16.05 3.81
CA GLU A 85 1.88 -16.06 2.36
C GLU A 85 2.32 -14.75 1.69
N ALA A 86 2.09 -13.62 2.36
CA ALA A 86 2.54 -12.33 1.87
C ALA A 86 4.07 -12.23 1.80
N LEU A 87 4.76 -12.68 2.84
CA LEU A 87 6.22 -12.68 2.89
C LEU A 87 6.83 -13.71 1.95
N ASP A 88 6.17 -14.84 1.73
CA ASP A 88 6.61 -15.81 0.73
C ASP A 88 6.54 -15.26 -0.68
N ARG A 89 5.54 -14.41 -0.99
CA ARG A 89 5.52 -13.66 -2.26
C ARG A 89 6.69 -12.66 -2.35
N VAL A 90 7.01 -11.95 -1.27
CA VAL A 90 8.20 -11.08 -1.22
C VAL A 90 9.45 -11.91 -1.49
N ARG A 91 9.64 -13.02 -0.79
CA ARG A 91 10.78 -13.94 -0.97
C ARG A 91 10.80 -14.56 -2.36
N ALA A 92 9.66 -14.79 -3.00
CA ALA A 92 9.58 -15.35 -4.35
C ALA A 92 9.78 -14.30 -5.47
N THR A 93 9.88 -13.00 -5.13
CA THR A 93 9.98 -11.95 -6.15
C THR A 93 11.25 -12.16 -7.01
N PRO A 94 11.12 -12.26 -8.34
CA PRO A 94 12.27 -12.41 -9.24
C PRO A 94 13.18 -11.17 -9.18
N ALA A 95 14.50 -11.38 -9.25
CA ALA A 95 15.50 -10.31 -9.15
C ALA A 95 15.29 -9.20 -10.20
N ALA A 96 14.87 -9.56 -11.42
CA ALA A 96 14.53 -8.59 -12.47
C ALA A 96 13.33 -7.70 -12.09
N GLN A 97 12.33 -8.26 -11.41
CA GLN A 97 11.17 -7.51 -10.94
C GLN A 97 11.56 -6.61 -9.76
N VAL A 98 12.42 -7.07 -8.85
CA VAL A 98 12.97 -6.23 -7.77
C VAL A 98 13.71 -5.02 -8.35
N ARG A 99 14.60 -5.22 -9.34
CA ARG A 99 15.31 -4.11 -10.02
C ARG A 99 14.34 -3.10 -10.61
N LYS A 100 13.37 -3.57 -11.40
CA LYS A 100 12.36 -2.72 -12.02
C LYS A 100 11.54 -1.93 -11.01
N ASN A 101 11.13 -2.56 -9.91
CA ASN A 101 10.38 -1.90 -8.83
C ASN A 101 11.25 -0.85 -8.13
N MET A 102 12.52 -1.15 -7.89
CA MET A 102 13.47 -0.21 -7.28
C MET A 102 13.79 0.98 -8.20
N GLU A 103 13.98 0.76 -9.50
CA GLU A 103 14.18 1.84 -10.49
C GLU A 103 12.96 2.75 -10.55
N SER A 104 11.76 2.16 -10.63
CA SER A 104 10.49 2.91 -10.66
C SER A 104 10.30 3.70 -9.37
N TRP A 105 10.57 3.08 -8.22
CA TRP A 105 10.47 3.73 -6.92
C TRP A 105 11.52 4.83 -6.78
N ALA A 106 12.78 4.62 -7.16
CA ALA A 106 13.85 5.62 -7.06
C ALA A 106 13.62 6.85 -7.95
N GLY A 107 12.87 6.70 -9.05
CA GLY A 107 12.45 7.81 -9.91
C GLY A 107 11.32 8.68 -9.36
N LEU A 108 10.73 8.31 -8.22
CA LEU A 108 9.72 9.14 -7.55
C LEU A 108 10.35 10.32 -6.82
N ASP A 109 9.58 11.39 -6.65
CA ASP A 109 9.98 12.54 -5.84
C ASP A 109 9.95 12.17 -4.34
N HIS A 110 11.12 11.79 -3.82
CA HIS A 110 11.32 11.47 -2.43
C HIS A 110 11.78 12.68 -1.64
N ARG A 111 11.19 12.89 -0.47
CA ARG A 111 11.70 13.89 0.49
C ARG A 111 13.07 13.55 1.06
N ARG A 112 13.53 12.30 0.88
CA ARG A 112 14.83 11.80 1.36
C ARG A 112 15.56 11.09 0.24
N PRO A 113 16.90 11.17 0.18
CA PRO A 113 17.67 10.40 -0.79
C PRO A 113 17.42 8.90 -0.66
N VAL A 114 17.36 8.21 -1.80
CA VAL A 114 17.30 6.74 -1.86
C VAL A 114 18.60 6.17 -1.27
N PRO A 115 18.54 5.32 -0.23
CA PRO A 115 19.74 4.79 0.40
C PRO A 115 20.55 3.90 -0.54
N SER A 116 21.88 4.06 -0.57
CA SER A 116 22.76 3.32 -1.50
C SER A 116 22.67 1.79 -1.36
N TRP A 117 22.38 1.29 -0.15
CA TRP A 117 22.23 -0.15 0.09
C TRP A 117 21.14 -0.78 -0.79
N THR A 118 20.10 -0.03 -1.18
CA THR A 118 18.99 -0.56 -1.97
C THR A 118 19.39 -0.91 -3.41
N GLN A 119 20.54 -0.42 -3.90
CA GLN A 119 21.08 -0.77 -5.23
C GLN A 119 21.37 -2.27 -5.35
N SER A 120 21.72 -2.92 -4.24
CA SER A 120 22.03 -4.35 -4.19
C SER A 120 20.80 -5.25 -4.15
N LEU A 121 19.59 -4.74 -3.87
CA LEU A 121 18.37 -5.57 -3.74
C LEU A 121 18.04 -6.37 -5.00
N GLY A 122 18.39 -5.83 -6.16
CA GLY A 122 18.15 -6.45 -7.45
C GLY A 122 19.15 -7.54 -7.85
N SER A 123 20.21 -7.74 -7.08
CA SER A 123 21.27 -8.72 -7.33
C SER A 123 21.56 -9.63 -6.12
N ASP A 124 21.31 -9.15 -4.91
CA ASP A 124 21.50 -9.88 -3.66
C ASP A 124 20.18 -10.47 -3.14
N LYS A 125 20.00 -11.78 -3.40
CA LYS A 125 18.83 -12.51 -2.91
C LYS A 125 18.82 -12.62 -1.38
N ARG A 126 19.97 -12.67 -0.72
CA ARG A 126 20.05 -12.80 0.74
C ARG A 126 19.49 -11.56 1.41
N LEU A 127 19.83 -10.38 0.88
CA LEU A 127 19.28 -9.12 1.36
C LEU A 127 17.74 -9.07 1.26
N LEU A 128 17.15 -9.58 0.17
CA LEU A 128 15.69 -9.68 0.04
C LEU A 128 15.07 -10.63 1.09
N LEU A 129 15.72 -11.76 1.36
CA LEU A 129 15.28 -12.69 2.41
C LEU A 129 15.36 -12.04 3.79
N GLU A 130 16.46 -11.34 4.10
CA GLU A 130 16.62 -10.60 5.35
C GLU A 130 15.55 -9.52 5.54
N LEU A 131 15.14 -8.83 4.47
CA LEU A 131 14.04 -7.87 4.54
C LEU A 131 12.71 -8.56 4.85
N ALA A 132 12.41 -9.69 4.22
CA ALA A 132 11.20 -10.46 4.51
C ALA A 132 11.19 -10.96 5.97
N ASP A 133 12.32 -11.42 6.49
CA ASP A 133 12.44 -11.87 7.88
C ASP A 133 12.33 -10.70 8.86
N THR A 134 12.88 -9.53 8.50
CA THR A 134 12.70 -8.30 9.29
C THR A 134 11.23 -7.87 9.31
N ALA A 135 10.50 -8.07 8.20
CA ALA A 135 9.08 -7.75 8.12
C ALA A 135 8.23 -8.73 8.94
N ALA A 136 8.57 -10.02 8.95
CA ALA A 136 7.98 -11.01 9.85
C ALA A 136 8.14 -10.61 11.32
N HIS A 137 9.37 -10.29 11.72
CA HIS A 137 9.69 -9.83 13.07
C HIS A 137 8.90 -8.56 13.43
N ALA A 138 8.84 -7.58 12.53
CA ALA A 138 8.09 -6.36 12.77
C ALA A 138 6.58 -6.64 12.94
N HIS A 139 5.99 -7.47 12.07
CA HIS A 139 4.58 -7.87 12.19
C HIS A 139 4.30 -8.56 13.52
N GLN A 140 5.12 -9.53 13.92
CA GLN A 140 4.97 -10.29 15.16
C GLN A 140 4.98 -9.38 16.41
N HIS A 141 5.78 -8.32 16.41
CA HIS A 141 5.92 -7.45 17.59
C HIS A 141 5.02 -6.22 17.59
N VAL A 142 4.56 -5.77 16.41
CA VAL A 142 3.85 -4.50 16.25
C VAL A 142 2.38 -4.69 15.87
N ILE A 143 2.04 -5.75 15.14
CA ILE A 143 0.68 -6.03 14.66
C ILE A 143 0.04 -7.16 15.46
N ALA A 144 0.69 -8.32 15.52
CA ALA A 144 0.11 -9.53 16.13
C ALA A 144 -0.47 -9.33 17.55
N PRO A 145 0.14 -8.52 18.46
CA PRO A 145 -0.44 -8.27 19.78
C PRO A 145 -1.81 -7.56 19.76
N TYR A 146 -2.18 -6.94 18.64
CA TYR A 146 -3.40 -6.15 18.47
C TYR A 146 -4.36 -6.76 17.45
N GLN A 147 -4.09 -7.97 16.95
CA GLN A 147 -4.84 -8.62 15.87
C GLN A 147 -6.35 -8.66 16.17
N GLN A 148 -6.74 -9.12 17.36
CA GLN A 148 -8.16 -9.18 17.76
C GLN A 148 -8.87 -7.82 17.70
N HIS A 149 -8.16 -6.75 18.05
CA HIS A 149 -8.72 -5.40 18.00
C HIS A 149 -8.87 -4.92 16.55
N ILE A 150 -7.86 -5.18 15.72
CA ILE A 150 -7.89 -4.88 14.27
C ILE A 150 -9.05 -5.63 13.61
N ASP A 151 -9.22 -6.92 13.91
CA ASP A 151 -10.28 -7.76 13.35
C ASP A 151 -11.67 -7.25 13.75
N ALA A 152 -11.85 -6.85 15.01
CA ALA A 152 -13.11 -6.27 15.50
C ALA A 152 -13.46 -4.94 14.80
N LEU A 153 -12.47 -4.05 14.63
CA LEU A 153 -12.66 -2.78 13.92
C LEU A 153 -12.94 -3.01 12.43
N ASN A 154 -12.24 -3.95 11.79
CA ASN A 154 -12.48 -4.34 10.41
C ASN A 154 -13.89 -4.92 10.24
N GLY A 155 -14.33 -5.81 11.13
CA GLY A 155 -15.69 -6.38 11.09
C GLY A 155 -16.78 -5.31 11.20
N ALA A 156 -16.58 -4.30 12.05
CA ALA A 156 -17.49 -3.16 12.17
C ALA A 156 -17.51 -2.30 10.88
N ASP A 157 -16.36 -2.01 10.27
CA ASP A 157 -16.31 -1.28 9.00
C ASP A 157 -16.96 -2.09 7.88
N GLN A 158 -16.67 -3.38 7.76
CA GLN A 158 -17.29 -4.27 6.76
C GLN A 158 -18.81 -4.28 6.86
N ALA A 159 -19.37 -4.40 8.08
CA ALA A 159 -20.82 -4.35 8.29
C ALA A 159 -21.43 -3.01 7.82
N LEU A 160 -20.76 -1.89 8.13
CA LEU A 160 -21.15 -0.56 7.65
C LEU A 160 -21.12 -0.49 6.12
N ARG A 161 -20.03 -0.96 5.48
CA ARG A 161 -19.87 -0.94 4.02
C ARG A 161 -20.87 -1.84 3.30
N ALA A 162 -21.14 -3.02 3.84
CA ALA A 162 -22.14 -3.93 3.33
C ALA A 162 -23.54 -3.27 3.35
N GLY A 163 -23.89 -2.59 4.45
CA GLY A 163 -25.11 -1.81 4.55
C GLY A 163 -25.20 -0.70 3.49
N GLN A 164 -24.11 0.04 3.25
CA GLN A 164 -24.05 1.08 2.22
C GLN A 164 -24.31 0.51 0.81
N VAL A 165 -23.68 -0.62 0.49
CA VAL A 165 -23.89 -1.30 -0.79
C VAL A 165 -25.33 -1.81 -0.93
N ALA A 166 -25.90 -2.40 0.13
CA ALA A 166 -27.25 -2.95 0.09
C ALA A 166 -28.34 -1.88 -0.16
N HIS A 167 -28.19 -0.69 0.43
CA HIS A 167 -29.22 0.37 0.34
C HIS A 167 -29.02 1.35 -0.81
N GLY A 168 -27.78 1.59 -1.25
CA GLY A 168 -27.48 2.62 -2.25
C GLY A 168 -26.40 2.23 -3.26
N GLY A 169 -26.04 0.95 -3.33
CA GLY A 169 -25.06 0.42 -4.27
C GLY A 169 -23.65 1.00 -4.08
N LEU A 170 -22.83 0.88 -5.13
CA LEU A 170 -21.46 1.40 -5.13
C LEU A 170 -21.39 2.92 -5.00
N GLN A 171 -22.42 3.65 -5.45
CA GLN A 171 -22.50 5.10 -5.29
C GLN A 171 -22.44 5.47 -3.79
N ALA A 172 -23.28 4.84 -2.97
CA ALA A 172 -23.31 5.09 -1.54
C ALA A 172 -22.03 4.62 -0.84
N LEU A 173 -21.47 3.48 -1.25
CA LEU A 173 -20.19 2.99 -0.72
C LEU A 173 -19.05 3.99 -0.99
N LEU A 174 -18.84 4.37 -2.25
CA LEU A 174 -17.72 5.23 -2.66
C LEU A 174 -17.86 6.65 -2.12
N SER A 175 -19.09 7.16 -2.03
CA SER A 175 -19.38 8.46 -1.42
C SER A 175 -19.19 8.43 0.10
N GLY A 176 -19.41 7.27 0.73
CA GLY A 176 -19.35 7.05 2.16
C GLY A 176 -17.97 6.67 2.71
N LEU A 177 -16.95 6.56 1.85
CA LEU A 177 -15.54 6.47 2.26
C LEU A 177 -15.13 7.73 3.04
N ASN A 178 -13.90 7.79 3.57
CA ASN A 178 -13.45 8.89 4.43
C ASN A 178 -13.62 10.28 3.77
N PRO A 179 -14.66 11.07 4.11
CA PRO A 179 -15.03 12.25 3.34
C PRO A 179 -14.08 13.42 3.54
N ARG A 180 -13.18 13.34 4.54
CA ARG A 180 -12.14 14.34 4.77
C ARG A 180 -11.06 14.31 3.68
N TYR A 181 -10.79 13.13 3.11
CA TYR A 181 -9.68 12.94 2.17
C TYR A 181 -10.09 12.28 0.86
N ILE A 182 -11.26 11.64 0.80
CA ILE A 182 -11.75 10.90 -0.37
C ILE A 182 -13.06 11.54 -0.82
N ARG A 183 -13.17 11.80 -2.13
CA ARG A 183 -14.38 12.33 -2.75
C ARG A 183 -14.72 11.51 -3.98
N TRP A 184 -15.94 10.99 -4.01
CA TRP A 184 -16.48 10.35 -5.19
C TRP A 184 -17.16 11.38 -6.09
N LYS A 185 -16.64 11.53 -7.31
CA LYS A 185 -17.22 12.32 -8.40
C LYS A 185 -17.31 11.41 -9.62
N PRO A 186 -18.40 10.64 -9.77
CA PRO A 186 -18.46 9.58 -10.75
C PRO A 186 -17.98 10.04 -12.15
N PRO A 187 -17.10 9.27 -12.82
CA PRO A 187 -16.56 7.95 -12.44
C PRO A 187 -15.19 8.02 -11.71
N VAL A 188 -14.87 9.14 -11.07
CA VAL A 188 -13.55 9.44 -10.50
C VAL A 188 -13.57 9.45 -8.97
N LEU A 189 -12.65 8.73 -8.36
CA LEU A 189 -12.35 8.83 -6.93
C LEU A 189 -11.16 9.77 -6.72
N GLU A 190 -11.42 10.94 -6.13
CA GLU A 190 -10.39 11.92 -5.80
C GLU A 190 -9.86 11.68 -4.38
N LEU A 191 -8.54 11.58 -4.21
CA LEU A 191 -7.86 11.40 -2.94
C LEU A 191 -6.91 12.57 -2.68
N THR A 192 -7.00 13.16 -1.49
CA THR A 192 -6.04 14.13 -0.98
C THR A 192 -4.96 13.39 -0.21
N MET A 193 -3.77 13.28 -0.79
CA MET A 193 -2.65 12.54 -0.21
C MET A 193 -1.86 13.41 0.76
N ALA A 194 -1.55 12.90 1.96
CA ALA A 194 -0.71 13.61 2.93
C ALA A 194 0.72 13.89 2.41
N SER A 195 1.21 13.07 1.47
CA SER A 195 2.48 13.30 0.79
C SER A 195 2.46 14.51 -0.15
N GLY A 196 1.27 14.97 -0.55
CA GLY A 196 1.09 15.95 -1.63
C GLY A 196 1.06 15.32 -3.03
N ASN A 197 1.08 13.99 -3.14
CA ASN A 197 1.08 13.31 -4.45
C ASN A 197 -0.21 13.62 -5.21
N THR A 198 -0.02 13.93 -6.49
CA THR A 198 -1.10 14.27 -7.42
C THR A 198 -0.89 13.50 -8.71
N GLY A 199 -1.96 13.26 -9.46
CA GLY A 199 -1.88 12.56 -10.74
C GLY A 199 -3.12 11.75 -11.02
N ASP A 200 -3.10 11.07 -12.16
CA ASP A 200 -4.20 10.25 -12.62
C ASP A 200 -3.77 8.79 -12.68
N ILE A 201 -4.55 7.94 -12.03
CA ILE A 201 -4.46 6.49 -12.04
C ILE A 201 -5.66 6.00 -12.84
N SER A 202 -5.38 5.30 -13.92
CA SER A 202 -6.39 4.57 -14.68
C SER A 202 -5.86 3.19 -15.01
N ARG A 203 -6.77 2.26 -15.26
CA ARG A 203 -6.40 0.97 -15.85
C ARG A 203 -5.95 1.27 -17.28
N ALA A 204 -4.65 1.14 -17.57
CA ALA A 204 -4.20 1.26 -18.95
C ALA A 204 -4.76 0.08 -19.73
N ALA A 205 -5.53 0.36 -20.78
CA ALA A 205 -5.81 -0.61 -21.84
C ALA A 205 -4.53 -0.80 -22.67
N ALA A 206 -3.51 -1.44 -22.10
CA ALA A 206 -2.32 -1.83 -22.86
C ALA A 206 -2.64 -3.12 -23.63
N CYS A 207 -3.36 -3.01 -24.75
CA CYS A 207 -3.36 -4.05 -25.78
C CYS A 207 -2.09 -3.85 -26.62
N SER A 208 -1.09 -4.73 -26.46
CA SER A 208 -0.04 -4.91 -27.47
C SER A 208 -0.25 -6.26 -28.16
N PRO A 209 -0.30 -6.32 -29.50
CA PRO A 209 -0.53 -7.56 -30.21
C PRO A 209 0.80 -8.32 -30.31
N ARG A 210 1.01 -9.33 -29.46
CA ARG A 210 1.92 -10.46 -29.74
C ARG A 210 1.69 -11.63 -28.77
N SER A 211 1.00 -12.65 -29.30
CA SER A 211 1.14 -14.08 -28.99
C SER A 211 1.42 -14.49 -27.53
N SER A 212 0.39 -14.45 -26.68
CA SER A 212 0.09 -15.46 -25.63
C SER A 212 -0.93 -14.93 -24.62
N GLY A 213 -2.11 -14.52 -25.11
CA GLY A 213 -3.42 -14.66 -24.44
C GLY A 213 -3.65 -14.32 -22.95
N ARG A 214 -2.76 -13.60 -22.26
CA ARG A 214 -2.98 -13.16 -20.87
C ARG A 214 -2.56 -11.71 -20.69
N CYS A 215 -3.54 -10.82 -20.71
CA CYS A 215 -3.38 -9.42 -20.33
C CYS A 215 -3.51 -9.29 -18.80
N THR A 216 -2.42 -9.01 -18.10
CA THR A 216 -2.48 -8.48 -16.72
C THR A 216 -2.77 -6.99 -16.77
N PRO A 217 -3.85 -6.49 -16.14
CA PRO A 217 -4.09 -5.06 -16.04
C PRO A 217 -2.93 -4.39 -15.31
N ARG A 218 -2.40 -3.31 -15.88
CA ARG A 218 -1.36 -2.50 -15.23
C ARG A 218 -1.92 -1.11 -14.95
N TRP A 219 -1.93 -0.73 -13.68
CA TRP A 219 -2.22 0.64 -13.28
C TRP A 219 -1.06 1.52 -13.72
N THR A 220 -1.35 2.57 -14.50
CA THR A 220 -0.32 3.54 -14.91
C THR A 220 -0.61 4.88 -14.27
N THR A 221 0.38 5.44 -13.59
CA THR A 221 0.39 6.84 -13.20
C THR A 221 0.83 7.63 -14.44
N ARG A 222 -0.06 8.47 -15.00
CA ARG A 222 0.38 9.45 -16.02
C ARG A 222 0.69 10.77 -15.33
N PRO A 223 1.85 11.40 -15.61
CA PRO A 223 2.03 12.80 -15.25
C PRO A 223 1.02 13.65 -16.03
N ASN A 224 0.46 14.65 -15.34
CA ASN A 224 -0.52 15.55 -15.89
C ASN A 224 0.12 16.41 -17.01
N PRO A 225 -0.48 16.52 -18.21
CA PRO A 225 0.03 17.36 -19.30
C PRO A 225 -0.01 18.87 -19.02
N SER A 226 -0.59 19.34 -17.90
CA SER A 226 -0.72 20.77 -17.60
C SER A 226 0.52 21.41 -16.93
N ARG A 227 1.72 20.91 -17.19
CA ARG A 227 2.97 21.67 -16.95
C ARG A 227 3.52 22.14 -18.29
N GLY A 228 2.94 23.22 -18.78
CA GLY A 228 3.44 24.06 -19.87
C GLY A 228 3.25 25.51 -19.45
#